data_AF-A0A7V3ZZV4-F1
#
_entry.id   AF-A0A7V3ZZV4-F1
#
_cell.length_a   1.000
_cell.length_b   1.000
_cell.length_c   1.000
_cell.angle_alpha   90.00
_cell.angle_beta   90.00
_cell.angle_gamma   90.00
#
_symmetry.space_group_name_H-M   'P 1'
#
loop_
_entity.id
_entity.type
_entity.pdbx_description
1 polymer ?
#
loop_
_entity_poly.entity_id
_entity_poly.type
_entity_poly.pdbx_seq_one_letter_code
_entity_poly.pdbx_strand_id
1 'polypeptide(L)'
;MNLTHYPYPSRRHVVLGRRGAVATSQPLAALAGMEMLLKGGSAVDAAIAMAACLTVVEPTSNGIGGVLFAQVWDGRLHGLNASGKSPLALTPERVPEGGMPERGWLP
;
A
#
# COMPACT_ATOMS: atom_id res chain seq x y z
N MET A 1 13.31 29.69 7.54
CA MET A 1 14.05 28.41 7.36
C MET A 1 13.22 27.52 6.44
N ASN A 2 13.72 27.17 5.24
CA ASN A 2 13.03 26.24 4.34
C ASN A 2 13.40 24.81 4.75
N LEU A 3 12.47 24.07 5.35
CA LEU A 3 12.70 22.72 5.87
C LEU A 3 12.75 21.64 4.78
N THR A 4 12.41 21.96 3.54
CA THR A 4 12.41 21.03 2.40
C THR A 4 13.54 21.31 1.41
N HIS A 5 14.42 22.27 1.73
CA HIS A 5 15.61 22.54 0.94
C HIS A 5 16.80 21.72 1.46
N TYR A 6 17.29 20.79 0.64
CA TYR A 6 18.42 19.91 0.94
C TYR A 6 19.64 20.31 0.09
N PRO A 7 20.54 21.19 0.58
CA PRO A 7 21.62 21.76 -0.22
C PRO A 7 22.78 20.80 -0.53
N TYR A 8 22.84 19.66 0.15
CA TYR A 8 23.92 18.68 0.01
C TYR A 8 23.35 17.33 -0.46
N PRO A 9 24.08 16.59 -1.33
CA PRO A 9 23.65 15.27 -1.72
C PRO A 9 23.69 14.30 -0.53
N SER A 10 22.74 13.37 -0.50
CA SER A 10 22.70 12.26 0.46
C SER A 10 22.96 10.92 -0.25
N ARG A 11 23.25 9.88 0.53
CA ARG A 11 23.43 8.51 0.04
C ARG A 11 22.62 7.55 0.90
N ARG A 12 22.02 6.54 0.26
CA ARG A 12 21.30 5.46 0.94
C ARG A 12 21.97 4.14 0.60
N HIS A 13 22.50 3.46 1.62
CA HIS A 13 23.08 2.14 1.44
C HIS A 13 21.98 1.07 1.35
N VAL A 14 22.29 -0.05 0.70
CA VAL A 14 21.40 -1.21 0.65
C VAL A 14 21.21 -1.74 2.07
N VAL A 15 19.95 -1.92 2.46
CA VAL A 15 19.58 -2.53 3.74
C VAL A 15 19.43 -4.03 3.54
N LEU A 16 20.06 -4.83 4.41
CA LEU A 16 20.09 -6.28 4.32
C LEU A 16 19.48 -6.90 5.58
N GLY A 17 18.79 -8.03 5.42
CA GLY A 17 18.20 -8.78 6.52
C GLY A 17 18.27 -10.29 6.27
N ARG A 18 18.80 -11.06 7.23
CA ARG A 18 18.93 -12.52 7.09
C ARG A 18 17.64 -13.30 7.33
N ARG A 19 16.78 -12.79 8.21
CA ARG A 19 15.53 -13.44 8.63
C ARG A 19 14.29 -12.87 7.94
N GLY A 20 14.43 -11.73 7.27
CA GLY A 20 13.35 -11.02 6.61
C GLY A 20 13.72 -9.56 6.39
N ALA A 21 12.98 -8.92 5.49
CA ALA A 21 13.06 -7.50 5.20
C ALA A 21 11.67 -7.00 4.78
N VAL A 22 11.39 -5.74 5.05
CA VAL A 22 10.17 -5.04 4.63
C VAL A 22 10.55 -3.70 4.01
N ALA A 23 9.77 -3.25 3.04
CA ALA A 23 9.95 -1.97 2.38
C ALA A 23 8.59 -1.41 1.97
N THR A 24 8.36 -0.15 2.27
CA THR A 24 7.14 0.60 1.93
C THR A 24 7.44 2.10 1.98
N SER A 25 6.52 2.93 1.47
CA SER A 25 6.63 4.39 1.36
C SER A 25 6.60 5.10 2.72
N GLN A 26 5.95 4.52 3.74
CA GLN A 26 5.78 5.15 5.05
C GLN A 26 6.52 4.38 6.16
N PRO A 27 7.43 5.03 6.95
CA PRO A 27 8.21 4.33 7.98
C PRO A 27 7.38 3.66 9.08
N LEU A 28 6.22 4.21 9.46
CA LEU A 28 5.34 3.57 10.44
C LEU A 28 4.70 2.28 9.91
N ALA A 29 4.39 2.22 8.62
CA ALA A 29 3.93 0.99 8.00
C ALA A 29 5.08 -0.03 7.96
N ALA A 30 6.30 0.38 7.60
CA ALA A 30 7.47 -0.50 7.65
C ALA A 30 7.69 -1.09 9.05
N LEU A 31 7.50 -0.29 10.10
CA LEU A 31 7.56 -0.76 11.49
C LEU A 31 6.49 -1.82 11.78
N ALA A 32 5.24 -1.59 11.38
CA ALA A 32 4.16 -2.58 11.55
C ALA A 32 4.47 -3.93 10.87
N GLY A 33 5.02 -3.89 9.65
CA GLY A 33 5.47 -5.11 8.97
C GLY A 33 6.63 -5.80 9.69
N MET A 34 7.61 -5.02 10.17
CA MET A 34 8.75 -5.56 10.92
C MET A 34 8.30 -6.20 12.25
N GLU A 35 7.34 -5.60 12.96
CA GLU A 35 6.77 -6.17 14.18
C GLU A 35 6.13 -7.54 13.94
N MET A 36 5.43 -7.74 12.81
CA MET A 36 4.87 -9.04 12.47
C MET A 36 5.96 -10.08 12.23
N LEU A 37 7.03 -9.73 11.50
CA LEU A 37 8.17 -10.63 11.33
C LEU A 37 8.84 -10.97 12.67
N LEU A 38 9.01 -10.00 13.56
CA LEU A 38 9.61 -10.22 14.89
C LEU A 38 8.74 -11.10 15.80
N LYS A 39 7.42 -11.07 15.62
CA LYS A 39 6.46 -11.96 16.30
C LYS A 39 6.42 -13.37 15.71
N GLY A 40 7.26 -13.68 14.72
CA GLY A 40 7.31 -14.98 14.05
C GLY A 40 6.31 -15.14 12.91
N GLY A 41 5.70 -14.04 12.46
CA GLY A 41 4.82 -14.02 11.30
C GLY A 41 5.57 -14.21 9.98
N SER A 42 4.83 -14.58 8.95
CA SER A 42 5.30 -14.75 7.59
C SER A 42 5.49 -13.40 6.87
N ALA A 43 6.08 -13.44 5.67
CA ALA A 43 6.13 -12.27 4.78
C ALA A 43 4.73 -11.77 4.39
N VAL A 44 3.73 -12.67 4.34
CA VAL A 44 2.33 -12.31 4.06
C VAL A 44 1.71 -11.56 5.25
N ASP A 45 1.95 -12.01 6.48
CA ASP A 45 1.48 -11.31 7.69
C ASP A 45 2.07 -9.89 7.78
N ALA A 46 3.37 -9.75 7.47
CA ALA A 46 4.03 -8.45 7.39
C ALA A 46 3.42 -7.56 6.29
N ALA A 47 3.15 -8.11 5.11
CA ALA A 47 2.52 -7.37 4.01
C ALA A 47 1.10 -6.89 4.38
N ILE A 48 0.29 -7.74 5.02
CA ILE A 48 -1.06 -7.38 5.48
C ILE A 48 -0.99 -6.27 6.54
N ALA A 49 -0.08 -6.37 7.51
CA ALA A 49 0.09 -5.34 8.53
C ALA A 49 0.53 -4.00 7.92
N MET A 50 1.46 -4.01 6.96
CA MET A 50 1.85 -2.81 6.22
C MET A 50 0.66 -2.21 5.45
N ALA A 51 -0.08 -3.03 4.71
CA ALA A 51 -1.22 -2.59 3.91
C ALA A 51 -2.32 -1.96 4.80
N ALA A 52 -2.67 -2.60 5.91
CA ALA A 52 -3.62 -2.08 6.87
C ALA A 52 -3.14 -0.79 7.54
N CYS A 53 -1.85 -0.68 7.88
CA CYS A 53 -1.30 0.55 8.45
C CYS A 53 -1.37 1.71 7.44
N LEU A 54 -1.02 1.47 6.17
CA LEU A 54 -1.01 2.48 5.11
C LEU A 54 -2.38 3.15 4.89
N THR A 55 -3.50 2.45 5.13
CA THR A 55 -4.84 3.07 5.03
C THR A 55 -5.03 4.22 6.04
N VAL A 56 -4.19 4.30 7.08
CA VAL A 56 -4.21 5.34 8.10
C VAL A 56 -3.06 6.32 7.92
N VAL A 57 -1.84 5.81 7.71
CA VAL A 57 -0.62 6.63 7.72
C VAL A 57 -0.26 7.21 6.35
N GLU A 58 -0.93 6.79 5.28
CA GLU A 58 -0.80 7.37 3.94
C GLU A 58 -2.17 7.49 3.23
N PRO A 59 -3.11 8.27 3.80
CA PRO A 59 -4.50 8.31 3.33
C PRO A 59 -4.66 8.98 1.96
N THR A 60 -3.65 9.72 1.50
CA THR A 60 -3.63 10.34 0.17
C THR A 60 -3.42 9.33 -0.96
N SER A 61 -2.93 8.13 -0.62
CA SER A 61 -2.51 7.12 -1.60
C SER A 61 -3.10 5.73 -1.32
N ASN A 62 -3.75 5.53 -0.18
CA ASN A 62 -4.28 4.23 0.23
C ASN A 62 -5.56 4.40 1.08
N GLY A 63 -6.42 3.38 1.07
CA GLY A 63 -7.67 3.38 1.83
C GLY A 63 -8.34 2.01 1.79
N ILE A 64 -9.21 1.76 2.78
CA ILE A 64 -9.91 0.48 2.94
C ILE A 64 -10.84 0.18 1.75
N GLY A 65 -11.37 1.22 1.10
CA GLY A 65 -12.23 1.10 -0.09
C GLY A 65 -11.48 0.91 -1.42
N GLY A 66 -10.16 0.73 -1.38
CA GLY A 66 -9.34 0.50 -2.57
C GLY A 66 -9.47 -0.92 -3.14
N VAL A 67 -8.52 -1.27 -3.98
CA VAL A 67 -8.35 -2.63 -4.53
C VAL A 67 -6.92 -3.10 -4.30
N LEU A 68 -6.70 -4.42 -4.35
CA LEU A 68 -5.40 -5.02 -4.12
C LEU A 68 -5.01 -5.96 -5.27
N PHE A 69 -3.73 -5.92 -5.60
CA PHE A 69 -3.07 -6.99 -6.34
C PHE A 69 -1.87 -7.47 -5.52
N ALA A 70 -1.63 -8.78 -5.52
CA ALA A 70 -0.47 -9.34 -4.84
C ALA A 70 0.17 -10.46 -5.65
N GLN A 71 1.49 -10.56 -5.54
CA GLN A 71 2.28 -11.69 -6.00
C GLN A 71 2.95 -12.29 -4.78
N VAL A 72 2.66 -13.55 -4.50
CA VAL A 72 3.14 -14.23 -3.29
C VAL A 72 3.93 -15.47 -3.70
N TRP A 73 5.07 -15.69 -3.07
CA TRP A 73 5.92 -16.84 -3.30
C TRP A 73 6.07 -17.66 -2.02
N ASP A 74 5.74 -18.94 -2.07
CA ASP A 74 5.86 -19.90 -0.96
C ASP A 74 6.56 -21.22 -1.37
N GLY A 75 7.30 -21.18 -2.49
CA GLY A 75 7.76 -22.37 -3.21
C GLY A 75 7.08 -22.51 -4.58
N ARG A 76 5.97 -21.81 -4.78
CA ARG A 76 5.38 -21.52 -6.09
C ARG A 76 4.94 -20.06 -6.14
N LEU A 77 4.87 -19.50 -7.35
CA LEU A 77 4.33 -18.15 -7.56
C LEU A 77 2.81 -18.21 -7.61
N HIS A 78 2.16 -17.34 -6.83
CA HIS A 78 0.72 -17.12 -6.85
C HIS A 78 0.42 -15.66 -7.15
N GLY A 79 -0.60 -15.43 -7.97
CA GLY A 79 -1.14 -14.10 -8.25
C GLY A 79 -2.52 -13.95 -7.63
N LEU A 80 -2.74 -12.89 -6.87
CA LEU A 80 -4.04 -12.48 -6.34
C LEU A 80 -4.48 -11.22 -7.07
N ASN A 81 -5.63 -11.31 -7.74
CA ASN A 81 -6.37 -10.16 -8.22
C ASN A 81 -7.60 -9.97 -7.32
N ALA A 82 -7.57 -8.93 -6.50
CA ALA A 82 -8.68 -8.51 -5.65
C ALA A 82 -9.29 -7.18 -6.14
N SER A 83 -9.33 -6.97 -7.46
CA SER A 83 -10.06 -5.85 -8.04
C SER A 83 -11.57 -6.09 -7.98
N GLY A 84 -12.27 -5.17 -7.31
CA GLY A 84 -13.73 -5.13 -7.33
C GLY A 84 -14.25 -4.84 -8.74
N LYS A 85 -15.42 -5.40 -9.07
CA LYS A 85 -16.12 -5.10 -10.33
C LYS A 85 -16.95 -3.84 -10.19
N SER A 86 -17.37 -3.27 -11.32
CA SER A 86 -18.40 -2.24 -11.34
C SER A 86 -19.68 -2.74 -10.67
N PRO A 87 -20.45 -1.88 -9.97
CA PRO A 87 -21.76 -2.24 -9.45
C PRO A 87 -22.69 -2.76 -10.55
N LEU A 88 -23.50 -3.78 -10.25
CA LEU A 88 -24.41 -4.41 -11.22
C LEU A 88 -25.37 -3.41 -11.87
N ALA A 89 -25.80 -2.38 -11.13
CA ALA A 89 -26.73 -1.37 -11.59
C ALA A 89 -26.07 -0.21 -12.37
N LEU A 90 -24.73 -0.18 -12.45
CA LEU A 90 -23.99 0.86 -13.18
C LEU A 90 -23.91 0.48 -14.66
N THR A 91 -24.75 1.10 -15.48
CA THR A 91 -24.70 1.01 -16.95
C THR A 91 -24.08 2.28 -17.53
N PRO A 92 -23.55 2.26 -18.77
CA PRO A 92 -22.96 3.45 -19.39
C PRO A 92 -23.88 4.67 -19.41
N GLU A 93 -25.19 4.46 -19.58
CA GLU A 93 -26.21 5.52 -19.62
C GLU A 93 -26.48 6.14 -18.24
N ARG A 94 -26.06 5.47 -17.16
CA ARG A 94 -26.22 5.92 -15.77
C ARG A 94 -24.99 6.65 -15.24
N VAL A 95 -23.93 6.77 -16.04
CA VAL A 95 -22.74 7.55 -15.67
C VAL A 95 -23.12 9.03 -15.74
N PRO A 96 -22.97 9.81 -14.65
CA PRO A 96 -23.31 11.23 -14.64
C PRO A 96 -22.53 12.04 -15.69
N GLU A 97 -23.18 13.04 -16.29
CA GLU A 97 -22.48 14.08 -17.04
C GLU A 97 -21.49 14.78 -16.09
N GLY A 98 -20.20 14.71 -16.41
CA GLY A 98 -19.10 15.14 -15.54
C GLY A 98 -18.18 14.01 -15.05
N GLY A 99 -18.60 12.75 -15.18
CA GLY A 99 -17.75 11.59 -14.94
C GLY A 99 -17.38 11.36 -13.46
N MET A 100 -16.27 10.65 -13.25
CA MET A 100 -15.75 10.37 -11.89
C MET A 100 -15.03 11.60 -11.32
N PRO A 101 -15.22 11.94 -10.04
CA PRO A 101 -14.51 13.06 -9.40
C PRO A 101 -12.98 12.85 -9.41
N GLU A 102 -12.23 13.87 -9.84
CA GLU A 102 -10.75 13.79 -9.91
C GLU A 102 -10.07 13.70 -8.54
N ARG A 103 -10.68 14.25 -7.49
CA ARG A 103 -10.12 14.32 -6.13
C ARG A 103 -10.88 13.46 -5.13
N GLY A 104 -11.54 12.41 -5.62
CA GLY A 104 -12.39 11.54 -4.81
C GLY A 104 -13.73 12.18 -4.46
N TRP A 105 -14.53 11.45 -3.68
CA TRP A 105 -15.80 11.96 -3.19
C TRP A 105 -15.49 12.89 -2.02
N LEU A 106 -15.86 14.16 -2.16
CA LEU A 106 -15.88 15.08 -1.02
C LEU A 106 -16.83 14.50 0.05
N PRO A 107 -16.57 14.73 1.34
CA PRO A 107 -17.59 14.48 2.37
C PRO A 107 -18.88 15.26 2.08
#